data_AF-A0AAV4KNB2-F1
#
_entry.id   AF-A0AAV4KNB2-F1
#
_cell.length_a   1.000
_cell.length_b   1.000
_cell.length_c   1.000
_cell.angle_alpha   90.00
_cell.angle_beta   90.00
_cell.angle_gamma   90.00
#
_symmetry.space_group_name_H-M   'P 1'
#
loop_
_entity.id
_entity.type
_entity.pdbx_description
1 polymer ?
#
loop_
_entity_poly.entity_id
_entity_poly.type
_entity_poly.pdbx_seq_one_letter_code
_entity_poly.pdbx_strand_id
1 'polypeptide(L)'
;MLNFPVAAGTSGHLLGGALAAILVGPWTGVLCIAVVLLMQGVLFADGGLTALGVNIDVMGVVTVVTAYALFRGLVLVLPRTRRSVTLASFVAALVSVPASAAAFTLVYAVGGTTDVPLGKVLTAMVGVHVLIGIGEAVITMLTVGAVLAVRPDLVYGARGLTAPLKLRVGGELVDAAPATPATPAFAGSPRKLWIGGVVTALVLAGFVSFYASASPDGLEKVAADQGIDAKAEEYEHATADSPLADYGVRGIAAERLSGGLAGVIGVGATLAAGTGVFLVVRRRRTAAPESA
;
A
#
# COMPACT_ATOMS: atom_id res chain seq x y z
N MET A 1 -10.00 2.62 4.19
CA MET A 1 -11.11 1.69 4.51
C MET A 1 -10.95 0.97 5.85
N LEU A 2 -9.84 0.27 6.12
CA LEU A 2 -9.63 -0.36 7.43
C LEU A 2 -8.77 0.53 8.32
N ASN A 3 -9.43 1.42 9.06
CA ASN A 3 -8.79 2.27 10.06
C ASN A 3 -8.75 1.52 11.39
N PHE A 4 -7.60 1.49 12.05
CA PHE A 4 -7.46 0.88 13.38
C PHE A 4 -7.22 1.96 14.43
N PRO A 5 -7.73 1.80 15.66
CA PRO A 5 -7.52 2.80 16.71
C PRO A 5 -6.02 2.87 17.06
N VAL A 6 -5.52 4.09 17.16
CA VAL A 6 -4.16 4.45 17.58
C VAL A 6 -4.27 5.30 18.85
N ALA A 7 -3.13 5.64 19.46
CA ALA A 7 -3.10 6.45 20.67
C ALA A 7 -3.72 7.85 20.47
N ALA A 8 -4.17 8.46 21.57
CA ALA A 8 -4.69 9.84 21.61
C ALA A 8 -5.94 10.13 20.76
N GLY A 9 -6.81 9.12 20.56
CA GLY A 9 -8.07 9.31 19.83
C GLY A 9 -7.88 9.50 18.32
N THR A 10 -6.73 9.07 17.78
CA THR A 10 -6.45 8.98 16.35
C THR A 10 -6.77 7.59 15.82
N SER A 11 -7.08 7.48 14.54
CA SER A 11 -6.99 6.21 13.82
C SER A 11 -5.77 6.18 12.90
N GLY A 12 -5.29 4.99 12.58
CA GLY A 12 -4.28 4.76 11.56
C GLY A 12 -4.91 4.18 10.31
N HIS A 13 -4.66 4.82 9.17
CA HIS A 13 -4.90 4.23 7.86
C HIS A 13 -3.62 3.54 7.37
N LEU A 14 -3.75 2.38 6.71
CA LEU A 14 -2.61 1.71 6.10
C LEU A 14 -2.28 2.37 4.76
N LEU A 15 -0.99 2.63 4.51
CA LEU A 15 -0.52 3.09 3.20
C LEU A 15 -0.34 1.92 2.23
N GLY A 16 0.21 0.79 2.71
CA GLY A 16 0.41 -0.43 1.93
C GLY A 16 1.52 -0.34 0.87
N GLY A 17 2.18 0.82 0.74
CA GLY A 17 3.24 1.05 -0.24
C GLY A 17 4.45 0.15 -0.03
N ALA A 18 4.86 -0.08 1.23
CA ALA A 18 5.97 -0.97 1.56
C ALA A 18 5.70 -2.43 1.15
N LEU A 19 4.51 -2.94 1.50
CA LEU A 19 4.09 -4.29 1.14
C LEU A 19 4.04 -4.46 -0.39
N ALA A 20 3.43 -3.50 -1.10
CA ALA A 20 3.36 -3.51 -2.56
C ALA A 20 4.77 -3.51 -3.19
N ALA A 21 5.65 -2.62 -2.72
CA ALA A 21 7.02 -2.52 -3.23
C ALA A 21 7.83 -3.82 -3.05
N ILE A 22 7.69 -4.47 -1.90
CA ILE A 22 8.43 -5.69 -1.57
C ILE A 22 7.91 -6.90 -2.36
N LEU A 23 6.58 -7.00 -2.54
CA LEU A 23 5.97 -8.14 -3.23
C LEU A 23 6.02 -8.01 -4.75
N VAL A 24 5.64 -6.86 -5.31
CA VAL A 24 5.49 -6.69 -6.78
C VAL A 24 6.53 -5.77 -7.42
N GLY A 25 7.41 -5.17 -6.62
CA GLY A 25 8.47 -4.26 -7.06
C GLY A 25 8.06 -2.79 -7.00
N PRO A 26 9.02 -1.85 -7.03
CA PRO A 26 8.76 -0.43 -6.75
C PRO A 26 7.87 0.23 -7.81
N TRP A 27 8.16 0.05 -9.10
CA TRP A 27 7.36 0.67 -10.17
C TRP A 27 5.91 0.18 -10.20
N THR A 28 5.73 -1.14 -10.09
CA THR A 28 4.39 -1.75 -10.00
C THR A 28 3.71 -1.31 -8.70
N GLY A 29 4.46 -1.22 -7.61
CA GLY A 29 3.96 -0.75 -6.31
C GLY A 29 3.40 0.67 -6.39
N VAL A 30 4.14 1.61 -6.98
CA VAL A 30 3.66 2.99 -7.20
C VAL A 30 2.38 2.99 -8.03
N LEU A 31 2.33 2.20 -9.11
CA LEU A 31 1.11 2.08 -9.93
C LEU A 31 -0.08 1.52 -9.13
N CYS A 32 0.15 0.50 -8.30
CA CYS A 32 -0.89 -0.06 -7.44
C CYS A 32 -1.43 1.00 -6.47
N ILE A 33 -0.56 1.74 -5.78
CA ILE A 33 -0.97 2.79 -4.85
C ILE A 33 -1.67 3.94 -5.59
N ALA A 34 -1.18 4.34 -6.76
CA ALA A 34 -1.83 5.38 -7.56
C ALA A 34 -3.26 5.01 -7.98
N VAL A 35 -3.50 3.75 -8.37
CA VAL A 35 -4.87 3.28 -8.67
C VAL A 35 -5.73 3.30 -7.41
N VAL A 36 -5.20 2.87 -6.26
CA VAL A 36 -5.94 2.91 -4.99
C VAL A 36 -6.34 4.35 -4.63
N LEU A 37 -5.40 5.29 -4.67
CA LEU A 37 -5.64 6.70 -4.37
C LEU A 37 -6.62 7.35 -5.33
N LEU A 38 -6.55 7.01 -6.62
CA LEU A 38 -7.53 7.47 -7.61
C LEU A 38 -8.94 6.98 -7.25
N MET A 39 -9.08 5.69 -6.92
CA MET A 39 -10.38 5.13 -6.53
C MET A 39 -10.89 5.74 -5.23
N GLN A 40 -10.01 6.04 -4.28
CA GLN A 40 -10.35 6.75 -3.04
C GLN A 40 -10.91 8.15 -3.30
N GLY A 41 -10.21 8.95 -4.11
CA GLY A 41 -10.66 10.30 -4.43
C GLY A 41 -11.95 10.34 -5.26
N VAL A 42 -12.12 9.41 -6.20
CA VAL A 42 -13.29 9.40 -7.11
C VAL A 42 -14.53 8.81 -6.44
N LEU A 43 -14.41 7.69 -5.73
CA LEU A 43 -15.58 7.01 -5.17
C LEU A 43 -15.90 7.50 -3.77
N PHE A 44 -14.90 7.57 -2.91
CA PHE A 44 -15.07 7.78 -1.48
C PHE A 44 -14.94 9.24 -1.04
N ALA A 45 -14.67 10.14 -1.99
CA ALA A 45 -14.34 11.54 -1.73
C ALA A 45 -13.14 11.70 -0.78
N ASP A 46 -12.30 10.67 -0.67
CA ASP A 46 -11.18 10.62 0.26
C ASP A 46 -9.88 11.04 -0.45
N GLY A 47 -9.30 12.15 0.00
CA GLY A 47 -8.01 12.66 -0.48
C GLY A 47 -8.06 13.70 -1.62
N GLY A 48 -9.24 14.08 -2.13
CA GLY A 48 -9.42 15.18 -3.10
C GLY A 48 -8.78 14.97 -4.50
N LEU A 49 -9.52 15.24 -5.58
CA LEU A 49 -9.01 15.02 -6.95
C LEU A 49 -7.88 15.97 -7.35
N THR A 50 -7.89 17.21 -6.85
CA THR A 50 -6.83 18.21 -7.11
C THR A 50 -5.55 17.90 -6.33
N ALA A 51 -5.67 17.25 -5.17
CA ALA A 51 -4.54 16.82 -4.35
C ALA A 51 -3.99 15.43 -4.77
N LEU A 52 -4.62 14.76 -5.74
CA LEU A 52 -4.23 13.42 -6.18
C LEU A 52 -2.73 13.31 -6.56
N GLY A 53 -2.18 14.35 -7.21
CA GLY A 53 -0.74 14.39 -7.54
C GLY A 53 0.13 14.32 -6.29
N VAL A 54 -0.10 15.21 -5.32
CA VAL A 54 0.61 15.23 -4.03
C VAL A 54 0.43 13.92 -3.28
N ASN A 55 -0.77 13.37 -3.27
CA ASN A 55 -1.06 12.08 -2.63
C ASN A 55 -0.26 10.95 -3.27
N ILE A 56 -0.20 10.89 -4.61
CA ILE A 56 0.60 9.88 -5.32
C ILE A 56 2.10 10.06 -5.03
N ASP A 57 2.59 11.30 -5.01
CA ASP A 57 4.00 11.58 -4.73
C ASP A 57 4.40 11.18 -3.31
N VAL A 58 3.61 11.57 -2.31
CA VAL A 58 3.90 11.31 -0.90
C VAL A 58 3.61 9.85 -0.52
N MET A 59 2.40 9.37 -0.78
CA MET A 59 1.97 8.05 -0.32
C MET A 59 2.36 6.93 -1.29
N GLY A 60 2.41 7.21 -2.59
CA GLY A 60 2.84 6.27 -3.61
C GLY A 60 4.36 6.25 -3.76
N VAL A 61 4.96 7.35 -4.20
CA VAL A 61 6.38 7.39 -4.58
C VAL A 61 7.30 7.35 -3.36
N VAL A 62 7.16 8.29 -2.42
CA VAL A 62 8.08 8.37 -1.26
C VAL A 62 8.01 7.11 -0.42
N THR A 63 6.82 6.62 -0.09
CA THR A 63 6.65 5.38 0.70
C THR A 63 7.31 4.19 0.02
N VAL A 64 7.02 3.98 -1.28
CA VAL A 64 7.54 2.84 -2.04
C VAL A 64 9.05 2.90 -2.21
N VAL A 65 9.58 4.07 -2.59
CA VAL A 65 11.02 4.24 -2.80
C VAL A 65 11.77 4.06 -1.48
N THR A 66 11.30 4.68 -0.40
CA THR A 66 11.92 4.57 0.92
C THR A 66 11.91 3.12 1.40
N ALA A 67 10.75 2.47 1.36
CA ALA A 67 10.62 1.08 1.79
C ALA A 67 11.51 0.15 0.94
N TYR A 68 11.48 0.28 -0.38
CA TYR A 68 12.22 -0.61 -1.26
C TYR A 68 13.73 -0.42 -1.16
N ALA A 69 14.21 0.83 -1.12
CA ALA A 69 15.62 1.14 -0.96
C ALA A 69 16.15 0.60 0.38
N LEU A 70 15.44 0.85 1.47
CA LEU A 70 15.82 0.37 2.80
C LEU A 70 15.79 -1.16 2.88
N PHE A 71 14.71 -1.77 2.39
CA PHE A 71 14.59 -3.23 2.34
C PHE A 71 15.76 -3.86 1.57
N ARG A 72 16.06 -3.35 0.37
CA ARG A 72 17.15 -3.87 -0.46
C ARG A 72 18.51 -3.64 0.20
N GLY A 73 18.76 -2.47 0.77
CA GLY A 73 19.98 -2.19 1.52
C GLY A 73 20.19 -3.19 2.67
N LEU A 74 19.16 -3.41 3.49
CA LEU A 74 19.20 -4.36 4.61
C LEU A 74 19.44 -5.79 4.15
N VAL A 75 18.74 -6.23 3.13
CA VAL A 75 18.86 -7.59 2.57
C VAL A 75 20.22 -7.85 1.94
N LEU A 76 20.90 -6.81 1.44
CA LEU A 76 22.25 -6.93 0.89
C LEU A 76 23.32 -7.12 1.97
N VAL A 77 23.12 -6.57 3.17
CA VAL A 77 24.09 -6.66 4.27
C VAL A 77 23.78 -7.75 5.29
N LEU A 78 22.51 -8.14 5.43
CA LEU A 78 22.07 -9.17 6.36
C LEU A 78 22.34 -10.60 5.82
N PRO A 79 22.42 -11.61 6.70
CA PRO A 79 22.52 -13.01 6.29
C PRO A 79 21.37 -13.42 5.37
N ARG A 80 21.60 -14.29 4.38
CA ARG A 80 20.57 -14.75 3.43
C ARG A 80 19.62 -15.79 4.06
N THR A 81 18.81 -15.35 5.02
CA THR A 81 17.83 -16.18 5.73
C THR A 81 16.42 -15.62 5.59
N ARG A 82 15.40 -16.47 5.73
CA ARG A 82 13.99 -16.03 5.73
C ARG A 82 13.71 -14.99 6.81
N ARG A 83 14.33 -15.15 7.99
CA ARG A 83 14.22 -14.20 9.11
C ARG A 83 14.75 -12.82 8.74
N SER A 84 15.89 -12.76 8.04
CA SER A 84 16.45 -11.50 7.58
C SER A 84 15.51 -10.76 6.63
N VAL A 85 14.85 -11.49 5.73
CA VAL A 85 13.89 -10.89 4.79
C VAL A 85 12.65 -10.36 5.54
N THR A 86 12.10 -11.11 6.49
CA THR A 86 10.93 -10.66 7.27
C THR A 86 11.26 -9.48 8.18
N LEU A 87 12.44 -9.47 8.82
CA LEU A 87 12.87 -8.33 9.64
C LEU A 87 13.19 -7.11 8.78
N ALA A 88 13.81 -7.30 7.61
CA ALA A 88 14.03 -6.21 6.66
C ALA A 88 12.71 -5.60 6.19
N SER A 89 11.66 -6.42 5.96
CA SER A 89 10.34 -5.90 5.58
C SER A 89 9.66 -5.12 6.71
N PHE A 90 9.86 -5.54 7.97
CA PHE A 90 9.37 -4.81 9.14
C PHE A 90 10.02 -3.42 9.21
N VAL A 91 11.36 -3.36 9.18
CA VAL A 91 12.10 -2.10 9.29
C VAL A 91 11.80 -1.17 8.12
N ALA A 92 11.72 -1.71 6.90
CA ALA A 92 11.37 -0.95 5.71
C ALA A 92 9.99 -0.28 5.83
N ALA A 93 8.97 -1.04 6.24
CA ALA A 93 7.63 -0.50 6.44
C ALA A 93 7.58 0.54 7.56
N LEU A 94 8.20 0.24 8.72
CA LEU A 94 8.22 1.12 9.89
C LEU A 94 8.81 2.51 9.56
N VAL A 95 9.87 2.55 8.76
CA VAL A 95 10.54 3.81 8.38
C VAL A 95 9.81 4.53 7.24
N SER A 96 9.21 3.79 6.32
CA SER A 96 8.56 4.38 5.14
C SER A 96 7.36 5.29 5.49
N VAL A 97 6.60 4.94 6.53
CA VAL A 97 5.41 5.71 6.95
C VAL A 97 5.78 7.08 7.52
N PRO A 98 6.68 7.20 8.53
CA PRO A 98 7.20 8.51 8.98
C PRO A 98 7.94 9.30 7.89
N ALA A 99 8.64 8.62 6.97
CA ALA A 99 9.31 9.29 5.85
C ALA A 99 8.29 9.96 4.91
N SER A 100 7.18 9.28 4.64
CA SER A 100 6.04 9.84 3.89
C SER A 100 5.43 11.04 4.61
N ALA A 101 5.19 10.94 5.93
CA ALA A 101 4.68 12.06 6.74
C ALA A 101 5.62 13.28 6.78
N ALA A 102 6.95 13.05 6.82
CA ALA A 102 7.93 14.10 6.70
C ALA A 102 7.92 14.74 5.30
N ALA A 103 7.79 13.94 4.23
CA ALA A 103 7.68 14.45 2.87
C ALA A 103 6.40 15.28 2.67
N PHE A 104 5.27 14.87 3.25
CA PHE A 104 4.07 15.70 3.29
C PHE A 104 4.36 17.07 3.92
N THR A 105 5.07 17.09 5.05
CA THR A 105 5.41 18.34 5.74
C THR A 105 6.30 19.25 4.87
N LEU A 106 7.18 18.68 4.05
CA LEU A 106 7.98 19.45 3.09
C LEU A 106 7.13 20.05 1.98
N VAL A 107 6.15 19.30 1.45
CA VAL A 107 5.20 19.83 0.46
C VAL A 107 4.36 20.95 1.08
N TYR A 108 3.89 20.75 2.31
CA TYR A 108 3.18 21.77 3.09
C TYR A 108 4.05 23.02 3.33
N ALA A 109 5.36 22.88 3.53
CA ALA A 109 6.26 24.04 3.66
C ALA A 109 6.35 24.90 2.40
N VAL A 110 6.10 24.33 1.22
CA VAL A 110 6.17 25.03 -0.06
C VAL A 110 4.82 25.65 -0.43
N GLY A 111 3.71 24.95 -0.17
CA GLY A 111 2.38 25.32 -0.68
C GLY A 111 1.29 25.47 0.38
N GLY A 112 1.61 25.31 1.67
CA GLY A 112 0.66 25.43 2.76
C GLY A 112 0.12 26.85 2.91
N THR A 113 -1.18 26.98 3.08
CA THR A 113 -1.90 28.27 3.16
C THR A 113 -2.37 28.61 4.58
N THR A 114 -1.97 27.80 5.56
CA THR A 114 -2.35 27.92 6.96
C THR A 114 -1.14 28.38 7.79
N ASP A 115 -1.40 29.23 8.78
CA ASP A 115 -0.35 29.90 9.57
C ASP A 115 0.19 29.01 10.71
N VAL A 116 0.40 27.72 10.43
CA VAL A 116 0.88 26.75 11.41
C VAL A 116 2.39 26.62 11.30
N PRO A 117 3.16 26.79 12.41
CA PRO A 117 4.60 26.62 12.39
C PRO A 117 5.02 25.22 11.89
N LEU A 118 5.95 25.17 10.93
CA LEU A 118 6.41 23.91 10.31
C LEU A 118 6.92 22.88 11.31
N GLY A 119 7.60 23.33 12.37
CA GLY A 119 8.07 22.43 13.43
C GLY A 119 6.92 21.70 14.13
N LYS A 120 5.77 22.38 14.34
CA LYS A 120 4.58 21.75 14.94
C LYS A 120 3.97 20.72 13.99
N VAL A 121 3.79 21.08 12.72
CA VAL A 121 3.27 20.15 11.70
C VAL A 121 4.17 18.92 11.59
N LEU A 122 5.50 19.11 11.51
CA LEU A 122 6.45 18.00 11.43
C LEU A 122 6.37 17.08 12.64
N THR A 123 6.41 17.63 13.85
CA THR A 123 6.37 16.83 15.08
C THR A 123 5.04 16.08 15.21
N ALA A 124 3.92 16.73 14.89
CA ALA A 124 2.61 16.12 14.95
C ALA A 124 2.44 15.01 13.89
N MET A 125 2.81 15.29 12.64
CA MET A 125 2.75 14.33 11.53
C MET A 125 3.64 13.13 11.79
N VAL A 126 4.93 13.32 12.06
CA VAL A 126 5.86 12.21 12.32
C VAL A 126 5.45 11.43 13.58
N GLY A 127 5.02 12.12 14.64
CA GLY A 127 4.67 11.49 15.92
C GLY A 127 3.56 10.45 15.78
N VAL A 128 2.43 10.83 15.19
CA VAL A 128 1.30 9.91 14.99
C VAL A 128 1.67 8.81 13.98
N HIS A 129 2.37 9.17 12.91
CA HIS A 129 2.72 8.23 11.83
C HIS A 129 3.78 7.20 12.23
N VAL A 130 4.59 7.44 13.27
CA VAL A 130 5.44 6.41 13.87
C VAL A 130 4.59 5.28 14.47
N LEU A 131 3.49 5.62 15.16
CA LEU A 131 2.59 4.63 15.75
C LEU A 131 1.84 3.85 14.67
N ILE A 132 1.34 4.53 13.65
CA ILE A 132 0.72 3.91 12.46
C ILE A 132 1.73 2.98 11.78
N GLY A 133 2.98 3.44 11.62
CA GLY A 133 4.07 2.69 11.02
C GLY A 133 4.40 1.38 11.74
N ILE A 134 4.20 1.30 13.07
CA ILE A 134 4.35 0.04 13.81
C ILE A 134 3.30 -0.99 13.35
N GLY A 135 2.03 -0.57 13.25
CA GLY A 135 0.94 -1.44 12.78
C GLY A 135 1.20 -1.92 11.36
N GLU A 136 1.57 -1.01 10.45
CA GLU A 136 1.88 -1.35 9.07
C GLU A 136 3.11 -2.26 8.94
N ALA A 137 4.12 -2.07 9.79
CA ALA A 137 5.31 -2.92 9.82
C ALA A 137 5.02 -4.35 10.26
N VAL A 138 4.18 -4.52 11.29
CA VAL A 138 3.75 -5.84 11.74
C VAL A 138 2.97 -6.55 10.63
N ILE A 139 1.99 -5.88 10.03
CA ILE A 139 1.18 -6.45 8.94
C ILE A 139 2.08 -6.82 7.76
N THR A 140 2.96 -5.91 7.34
CA THR A 140 3.88 -6.15 6.22
C THR A 140 4.79 -7.34 6.49
N MET A 141 5.37 -7.43 7.69
CA MET A 141 6.22 -8.56 8.09
C MET A 141 5.47 -9.89 8.05
N LEU A 142 4.25 -9.93 8.60
CA LEU A 142 3.44 -11.14 8.64
C LEU A 142 3.02 -11.58 7.23
N THR A 143 2.57 -10.64 6.40
CA THR A 143 2.17 -10.94 5.02
C THR A 143 3.37 -11.39 4.18
N VAL A 144 4.50 -10.68 4.23
CA VAL A 144 5.71 -11.09 3.50
C VAL A 144 6.21 -12.44 4.01
N GLY A 145 6.21 -12.67 5.33
CA GLY A 145 6.58 -13.95 5.93
C GLY A 145 5.70 -15.11 5.47
N ALA A 146 4.38 -14.92 5.43
CA ALA A 146 3.44 -15.92 4.92
C ALA A 146 3.66 -16.21 3.43
N VAL A 147 3.85 -15.17 2.60
CA VAL A 147 4.15 -15.36 1.17
C VAL A 147 5.48 -16.06 0.99
N LEU A 148 6.53 -15.73 1.75
CA LEU A 148 7.82 -16.43 1.70
C LEU A 148 7.71 -17.91 2.10
N ALA A 149 6.82 -18.24 3.04
CA ALA A 149 6.62 -19.61 3.48
C ALA A 149 5.92 -20.48 2.43
N VAL A 150 4.97 -19.92 1.67
CA VAL A 150 4.13 -20.66 0.72
C VAL A 150 4.61 -20.51 -0.74
N ARG A 151 5.02 -19.30 -1.14
CA ARG A 151 5.37 -18.90 -2.51
C ARG A 151 6.51 -17.85 -2.53
N PRO A 152 7.75 -18.24 -2.17
CA PRO A 152 8.89 -17.31 -2.10
C PRO A 152 9.22 -16.64 -3.43
N ASP A 153 8.81 -17.22 -4.55
CA ASP A 153 8.96 -16.68 -5.90
C ASP A 153 8.11 -15.40 -6.15
N LEU A 154 7.06 -15.21 -5.37
CA LEU A 154 6.20 -14.02 -5.42
C LEU A 154 6.77 -12.81 -4.67
N VAL A 155 7.87 -12.96 -3.92
CA VAL A 155 8.49 -11.83 -3.21
C VAL A 155 9.55 -11.20 -4.09
N TYR A 156 9.16 -10.19 -4.87
CA TYR A 156 10.05 -9.49 -5.80
C TYR A 156 11.34 -9.01 -5.14
N GLY A 157 11.25 -8.39 -3.96
CA GLY A 157 12.39 -7.87 -3.23
C GLY A 157 13.41 -8.95 -2.81
N ALA A 158 12.97 -10.21 -2.65
CA ALA A 158 13.82 -11.33 -2.24
C ALA A 158 14.42 -12.11 -3.43
N ARG A 159 14.11 -11.72 -4.67
CA ARG A 159 14.69 -12.36 -5.86
C ARG A 159 16.21 -12.20 -5.86
N GLY A 160 16.90 -13.31 -6.17
CA GLY A 160 18.37 -13.39 -6.17
C GLY A 160 19.00 -13.70 -4.81
N LEU A 161 18.21 -13.90 -3.74
CA LEU A 161 18.72 -14.31 -2.43
C LEU A 161 18.75 -15.83 -2.22
N THR A 162 18.05 -16.59 -3.06
CA THR A 162 18.16 -18.05 -3.07
C THR A 162 19.57 -18.47 -3.42
N ALA A 163 20.21 -19.24 -2.54
CA ALA A 163 21.51 -19.82 -2.81
C ALA A 163 21.43 -20.69 -4.07
N PRO A 164 22.45 -20.64 -4.95
CA PRO A 164 22.51 -21.55 -6.09
C PRO A 164 22.49 -22.99 -5.55
N LEU A 165 21.71 -23.85 -6.21
CA LEU A 165 21.65 -25.26 -5.88
C LEU A 165 23.04 -25.86 -6.08
N LYS A 166 23.57 -26.58 -5.09
CA LYS A 166 24.82 -27.33 -5.26
C LYS A 166 24.48 -28.76 -5.66
N LEU A 167 25.02 -29.21 -6.78
CA LEU A 167 24.87 -30.58 -7.27
C LEU A 167 26.11 -31.38 -6.85
N ARG A 168 25.89 -32.60 -6.36
CA ARG A 168 26.99 -33.54 -6.13
C ARG A 168 27.26 -34.29 -7.44
N VAL A 169 28.36 -33.96 -8.11
CA VAL A 169 28.79 -34.60 -9.37
C VAL A 169 30.14 -35.26 -9.12
N GLY A 170 30.22 -36.57 -9.25
CA GLY A 170 31.48 -37.31 -9.03
C GLY A 170 32.05 -37.24 -7.60
N GLY A 171 31.22 -36.89 -6.60
CA GLY A 171 31.65 -36.74 -5.20
C GLY A 171 31.97 -35.31 -4.78
N GLU A 172 32.16 -34.38 -5.72
CA GLU A 172 32.36 -32.95 -5.44
C GLU A 172 31.05 -32.16 -5.51
N LEU A 173 30.95 -31.10 -4.70
CA LEU A 173 29.82 -30.16 -4.73
C LEU A 173 30.13 -29.04 -5.73
N VAL A 174 29.44 -29.05 -6.87
CA VAL A 174 29.56 -28.04 -7.92
C VAL A 174 28.31 -27.16 -7.90
N ASP A 175 28.46 -25.86 -8.06
CA ASP A 175 27.32 -24.96 -8.22
C ASP A 175 26.55 -25.35 -9.49
N ALA A 176 25.23 -25.54 -9.38
CA ALA A 176 24.39 -25.72 -10.54
C ALA A 176 24.52 -24.49 -11.43
N ALA A 177 24.67 -24.70 -12.74
CA ALA A 177 24.54 -23.63 -13.72
C ALA A 177 23.26 -22.84 -13.42
N PRO A 178 23.28 -21.49 -13.52
CA PRO A 178 22.09 -20.68 -13.28
C PRO A 178 20.99 -21.24 -14.16
N ALA A 179 19.96 -21.79 -13.53
CA ALA A 179 18.85 -22.38 -14.25
C ALA A 179 18.32 -21.30 -15.19
N THR A 180 18.31 -21.56 -16.50
CA THR A 180 17.53 -20.78 -17.46
C THR A 180 16.15 -20.64 -16.82
N PRO A 181 15.61 -19.42 -16.63
CA PRO A 181 14.39 -19.24 -15.87
C PRO A 181 13.35 -20.18 -16.45
N ALA A 182 13.04 -21.24 -15.71
CA ALA A 182 12.16 -22.28 -16.20
C ALA A 182 10.87 -21.58 -16.56
N THR A 183 10.39 -21.75 -17.80
CA THR A 183 9.06 -21.31 -18.18
C THR A 183 8.14 -21.83 -17.08
N PRO A 184 7.43 -20.96 -16.33
CA PRO A 184 6.76 -21.37 -15.12
C PRO A 184 5.85 -22.56 -15.45
N ALA A 185 6.22 -23.75 -14.99
CA ALA A 185 5.47 -24.98 -15.20
C ALA A 185 4.26 -24.96 -14.27
N PHE A 186 3.36 -24.00 -14.48
CA PHE A 186 2.10 -23.93 -13.78
C PHE A 186 1.16 -24.98 -14.36
N ALA A 187 1.17 -26.17 -13.78
CA ALA A 187 0.15 -27.20 -14.04
C ALA A 187 -1.16 -26.94 -13.29
N GLY A 188 -1.22 -25.92 -12.43
CA GLY A 188 -2.40 -25.57 -11.63
C GLY A 188 -3.10 -24.30 -12.13
N SER A 189 -4.44 -24.30 -12.13
CA SER A 189 -5.22 -23.11 -12.43
C SER A 189 -5.02 -22.04 -11.33
N PRO A 190 -4.64 -20.78 -11.66
CA PRO A 190 -4.50 -19.71 -10.68
C PRO A 190 -5.84 -19.29 -10.07
N ARG A 191 -6.95 -19.84 -10.58
CA ARG A 191 -8.32 -19.50 -10.22
C ARG A 191 -8.60 -19.67 -8.72
N LYS A 192 -8.08 -20.72 -8.06
CA LYS A 192 -8.29 -20.92 -6.61
C LYS A 192 -7.64 -19.81 -5.78
N LEU A 193 -6.45 -19.37 -6.18
CA LEU A 193 -5.69 -18.32 -5.51
C LEU A 193 -6.38 -16.96 -5.69
N TRP A 194 -6.83 -16.66 -6.91
CA TRP A 194 -7.61 -15.47 -7.21
C TRP A 194 -8.95 -15.44 -6.46
N ILE A 195 -9.71 -16.54 -6.49
CA ILE A 195 -10.98 -16.64 -5.74
C ILE A 195 -10.72 -16.45 -4.25
N GLY A 196 -9.70 -17.12 -3.70
CA GLY A 196 -9.31 -16.93 -2.30
C GLY A 196 -9.01 -15.47 -1.97
N GLY A 197 -8.17 -14.81 -2.77
CA GLY A 197 -7.83 -13.39 -2.58
C GLY A 197 -9.04 -12.45 -2.68
N VAL A 198 -9.91 -12.66 -3.66
CA VAL A 198 -11.14 -11.85 -3.83
C VAL A 198 -12.09 -12.08 -2.65
N VAL A 199 -12.31 -13.34 -2.24
CA VAL A 199 -13.15 -13.66 -1.08
C VAL A 199 -12.59 -13.02 0.19
N THR A 200 -11.28 -13.13 0.43
CA THR A 200 -10.64 -12.48 1.58
C THR A 200 -10.80 -10.97 1.52
N ALA A 201 -10.58 -10.34 0.37
CA ALA A 201 -10.77 -8.90 0.21
C ALA A 201 -12.22 -8.46 0.49
N LEU A 202 -13.21 -9.20 0.00
CA LEU A 202 -14.62 -8.94 0.25
C LEU A 202 -15.01 -9.13 1.73
N VAL A 203 -14.47 -10.15 2.40
CA VAL A 203 -14.69 -10.35 3.84
C VAL A 203 -14.05 -9.22 4.64
N LEU A 204 -12.83 -8.82 4.31
CA LEU A 204 -12.16 -7.70 4.97
C LEU A 204 -12.93 -6.39 4.78
N ALA A 205 -13.32 -6.08 3.54
CA ALA A 205 -14.01 -4.83 3.21
C ALA A 205 -15.48 -4.79 3.65
N GLY A 206 -16.18 -5.93 3.63
CA GLY A 206 -17.60 -6.01 3.94
C GLY A 206 -17.93 -6.35 5.40
N PHE A 207 -17.02 -7.01 6.11
CA PHE A 207 -17.27 -7.47 7.49
C PHE A 207 -16.26 -6.92 8.49
N VAL A 208 -14.96 -6.99 8.21
CA VAL A 208 -13.93 -6.50 9.15
C VAL A 208 -13.98 -4.97 9.28
N SER A 209 -14.36 -4.27 8.21
CA SER A 209 -14.60 -2.81 8.23
C SER A 209 -15.66 -2.35 9.22
N PHE A 210 -16.59 -3.22 9.66
CA PHE A 210 -17.55 -2.89 10.72
C PHE A 210 -16.89 -2.53 12.06
N TYR A 211 -15.65 -2.99 12.24
CA TYR A 211 -14.84 -2.76 13.41
C TYR A 211 -13.76 -1.70 13.18
N ALA A 212 -13.75 -1.04 12.02
CA ALA A 212 -12.85 0.07 11.76
C ALA A 212 -13.16 1.25 12.70
N SER A 213 -12.11 1.93 13.15
CA SER A 213 -12.25 3.10 14.01
C SER A 213 -12.86 4.28 13.24
N ALA A 214 -13.87 4.93 13.81
CA ALA A 214 -14.49 6.14 13.27
C ALA A 214 -13.78 7.44 13.70
N SER A 215 -12.71 7.33 14.49
CA SER A 215 -11.90 8.47 14.88
C SER A 215 -11.11 9.02 13.69
N PRO A 216 -10.86 10.35 13.64
CA PRO A 216 -10.09 10.96 12.56
C PRO A 216 -8.73 10.27 12.42
N ASP A 217 -8.26 10.13 11.19
CA ASP A 217 -6.97 9.52 10.94
C ASP A 217 -5.81 10.41 11.42
N GLY A 218 -4.57 9.93 11.33
CA GLY A 218 -3.41 10.68 11.78
C GLY A 218 -3.18 12.00 11.06
N LEU A 219 -3.55 12.12 9.78
CA LEU A 219 -3.44 13.38 9.03
C LEU A 219 -4.59 14.32 9.41
N GLU A 220 -5.82 13.81 9.41
CA GLU A 220 -7.04 14.54 9.76
C GLU A 220 -6.98 15.07 11.19
N LYS A 221 -6.51 14.27 12.14
CA LYS A 221 -6.37 14.69 13.52
C LYS A 221 -5.35 15.82 13.66
N VAL A 222 -4.22 15.73 12.95
CA VAL A 222 -3.23 16.81 12.96
C VAL A 222 -3.80 18.06 12.29
N ALA A 223 -4.58 17.91 11.23
CA ALA A 223 -5.25 19.03 10.58
C ALA A 223 -6.22 19.72 11.55
N ALA A 224 -7.08 18.96 12.24
CA ALA A 224 -8.02 19.45 13.23
C ALA A 224 -7.34 20.09 14.45
N ASP A 225 -6.35 19.43 15.04
CA ASP A 225 -5.66 19.93 16.23
C ASP A 225 -4.84 21.19 15.97
N GLN A 226 -4.43 21.40 14.71
CA GLN A 226 -3.71 22.61 14.29
C GLN A 226 -4.60 23.65 13.59
N GLY A 227 -5.90 23.39 13.44
CA GLY A 227 -6.85 24.29 12.76
C GLY A 227 -6.57 24.48 11.27
N ILE A 228 -5.97 23.49 10.61
CA ILE A 228 -5.70 23.49 9.16
C ILE A 228 -7.00 23.26 8.37
N ASP A 229 -7.89 22.43 8.91
CA ASP A 229 -9.19 22.05 8.35
C ASP A 229 -10.25 23.17 8.43
N ALA A 230 -10.12 24.12 9.34
CA ALA A 230 -11.03 25.26 9.46
C ALA A 230 -11.14 26.13 8.20
N LYS A 231 -10.11 26.11 7.31
CA LYS A 231 -10.17 26.76 5.99
C LYS A 231 -10.72 25.85 4.89
N ALA A 232 -10.83 24.56 5.13
CA ALA A 232 -11.30 23.57 4.16
C ALA A 232 -12.84 23.46 4.14
N GLU A 233 -13.52 23.69 5.27
CA GLU A 233 -15.00 23.70 5.35
C GLU A 233 -15.67 24.73 4.42
N GLU A 234 -14.93 25.75 3.96
CA GLU A 234 -15.43 26.77 3.03
C GLU A 234 -15.47 26.29 1.56
N TYR A 235 -14.80 25.19 1.23
CA TYR A 235 -14.71 24.67 -0.15
C TYR A 235 -15.38 23.30 -0.26
N GLU A 236 -16.62 23.23 -0.74
CA GLU A 236 -17.20 21.93 -1.13
C GLU A 236 -16.41 21.33 -2.30
N HIS A 237 -15.92 20.10 -2.12
CA HIS A 237 -15.14 19.41 -3.13
C HIS A 237 -16.06 18.70 -4.14
N ALA A 238 -15.65 18.59 -5.40
CA ALA A 238 -16.50 18.12 -6.52
C ALA A 238 -17.08 16.71 -6.36
N THR A 239 -16.59 15.92 -5.41
CA THR A 239 -17.05 14.55 -5.11
C THR A 239 -17.81 14.43 -3.80
N ALA A 240 -18.08 15.53 -3.08
CA ALA A 240 -18.80 15.51 -1.80
C ALA A 240 -20.20 14.87 -1.91
N ASP A 241 -20.89 15.04 -3.04
CA ASP A 241 -22.20 14.44 -3.31
C ASP A 241 -22.14 12.98 -3.80
N SER A 242 -20.95 12.37 -3.82
CA SER A 242 -20.78 10.99 -4.27
C SER A 242 -21.70 10.04 -3.49
N PRO A 243 -22.35 9.06 -4.15
CA PRO A 243 -23.14 8.04 -3.47
C PRO A 243 -22.36 7.23 -2.44
N LEU A 244 -21.01 7.27 -2.52
CA LEU A 244 -20.10 6.55 -1.65
C LEU A 244 -19.19 7.46 -0.80
N ALA A 245 -19.49 8.77 -0.70
CA ALA A 245 -18.70 9.71 0.08
C ALA A 245 -18.52 9.24 1.54
N ASP A 246 -17.34 9.53 2.11
CA ASP A 246 -16.96 9.19 3.49
C ASP A 246 -17.11 7.71 3.82
N TYR A 247 -16.92 6.85 2.81
CA TYR A 247 -17.07 5.40 2.95
C TYR A 247 -18.49 4.96 3.36
N GLY A 248 -19.51 5.78 3.14
CA GLY A 248 -20.92 5.44 3.32
C GLY A 248 -21.60 4.99 2.03
N VAL A 249 -22.87 4.59 2.11
CA VAL A 249 -23.78 4.43 0.99
C VAL A 249 -24.98 5.35 1.22
N ARG A 250 -25.19 6.31 0.31
CA ARG A 250 -26.29 7.27 0.39
C ARG A 250 -27.63 6.54 0.52
N GLY A 251 -28.41 6.92 1.54
CA GLY A 251 -29.73 6.34 1.81
C GLY A 251 -29.74 5.11 2.73
N ILE A 252 -28.59 4.64 3.22
CA ILE A 252 -28.52 3.56 4.22
C ILE A 252 -28.16 4.14 5.59
N ALA A 253 -29.14 4.22 6.48
CA ALA A 253 -28.97 4.78 7.83
C ALA A 253 -28.15 3.90 8.78
N ALA A 254 -28.08 2.58 8.52
CA ALA A 254 -27.29 1.68 9.34
C ALA A 254 -25.80 1.82 8.97
N GLU A 255 -25.06 2.63 9.74
CA GLU A 255 -23.64 2.97 9.50
C GLU A 255 -22.77 1.76 9.20
N ARG A 256 -22.91 0.67 9.97
CA ARG A 256 -22.14 -0.56 9.75
C ARG A 256 -22.44 -1.18 8.38
N LEU A 257 -23.72 -1.36 8.07
CA LEU A 257 -24.15 -1.93 6.78
C LEU A 257 -23.73 -1.03 5.61
N SER A 258 -23.88 0.28 5.79
CA SER A 258 -23.47 1.32 4.85
C SER A 258 -21.97 1.21 4.54
N GLY A 259 -21.12 1.19 5.58
CA GLY A 259 -19.67 1.05 5.45
C GLY A 259 -19.21 -0.27 4.82
N GLY A 260 -19.82 -1.40 5.17
CA GLY A 260 -19.46 -2.68 4.55
C GLY A 260 -19.87 -2.78 3.09
N LEU A 261 -21.04 -2.23 2.72
CA LEU A 261 -21.48 -2.16 1.33
C LEU A 261 -20.57 -1.25 0.51
N ALA A 262 -20.22 -0.07 1.04
CA ALA A 262 -19.24 0.82 0.44
C ALA A 262 -17.89 0.10 0.24
N GLY A 263 -17.45 -0.67 1.23
CA GLY A 263 -16.31 -1.59 1.19
C GLY A 263 -16.35 -2.55 0.00
N VAL A 264 -17.43 -3.33 -0.10
CA VAL A 264 -17.62 -4.32 -1.16
C VAL A 264 -17.66 -3.68 -2.54
N ILE A 265 -18.38 -2.56 -2.69
CA ILE A 265 -18.45 -1.80 -3.94
C ILE A 265 -17.07 -1.27 -4.33
N GLY A 266 -16.33 -0.73 -3.37
CA GLY A 266 -14.96 -0.24 -3.54
C GLY A 266 -14.00 -1.32 -4.05
N VAL A 267 -14.03 -2.50 -3.43
CA VAL A 267 -13.22 -3.65 -3.87
C VAL A 267 -13.58 -4.03 -5.31
N GLY A 268 -14.88 -4.14 -5.62
CA GLY A 268 -15.35 -4.46 -6.97
C GLY A 268 -14.88 -3.45 -8.01
N ALA A 269 -15.05 -2.16 -7.73
CA ALA A 269 -14.66 -1.07 -8.62
C ALA A 269 -13.14 -1.01 -8.82
N THR A 270 -12.36 -1.19 -7.76
CA THR A 270 -10.89 -1.20 -7.83
C THR A 270 -10.38 -2.38 -8.65
N LEU A 271 -10.96 -3.57 -8.49
CA LEU A 271 -10.63 -4.74 -9.30
C LEU A 271 -10.98 -4.53 -10.78
N ALA A 272 -12.13 -3.91 -11.07
CA ALA A 272 -12.55 -3.59 -12.42
C ALA A 272 -11.59 -2.58 -13.07
N ALA A 273 -11.26 -1.49 -12.37
CA ALA A 273 -10.34 -0.46 -12.85
C ALA A 273 -8.93 -1.03 -13.08
N GLY A 274 -8.36 -1.74 -12.09
CA GLY A 274 -7.05 -2.37 -12.21
C GLY A 274 -6.98 -3.40 -13.33
N THR A 275 -8.02 -4.22 -13.51
CA THR A 275 -8.12 -5.17 -14.63
C THR A 275 -8.22 -4.45 -15.97
N GLY A 276 -9.01 -3.38 -16.05
CA GLY A 276 -9.15 -2.55 -17.24
C GLY A 276 -7.79 -1.97 -17.69
N VAL A 277 -7.06 -1.35 -16.75
CA VAL A 277 -5.71 -0.81 -17.01
C VAL A 277 -4.79 -1.93 -17.49
N PHE A 278 -4.77 -3.08 -16.80
CA PHE A 278 -3.96 -4.21 -17.20
C PHE A 278 -4.26 -4.70 -18.62
N LEU A 279 -5.54 -4.84 -18.98
CA LEU A 279 -5.94 -5.29 -20.31
C LEU A 279 -5.53 -4.30 -21.41
N VAL A 280 -5.66 -3.00 -21.17
CA VAL A 280 -5.24 -1.96 -22.12
C VAL A 280 -3.72 -1.99 -22.31
N VAL A 281 -2.94 -2.03 -21.23
CA VAL A 281 -1.47 -2.08 -21.30
C VAL A 281 -0.99 -3.35 -22.00
N ARG A 282 -1.61 -4.50 -21.68
CA ARG A 282 -1.28 -5.79 -22.31
C ARG A 282 -1.51 -5.75 -23.82
N ARG A 283 -2.66 -5.22 -24.26
CA ARG A 283 -3.00 -5.10 -25.70
C ARG A 283 -2.00 -4.24 -26.45
N ARG A 284 -1.50 -3.16 -25.85
CA ARG A 284 -0.49 -2.28 -26.46
C ARG A 284 0.87 -2.95 -26.61
N ARG A 285 1.31 -3.75 -25.63
CA ARG A 285 2.57 -4.50 -25.71
C ARG A 285 2.57 -5.58 -26.78
N THR A 286 1.44 -6.25 -27.01
CA THR A 286 1.31 -7.24 -28.08
C THR A 286 1.20 -6.63 -29.48
N ALA A 287 0.95 -5.32 -29.58
CA ALA A 287 0.83 -4.60 -30.85
C ALA A 287 2.11 -3.83 -31.24
N ALA A 288 3.13 -3.77 -30.36
CA ALA A 288 4.42 -3.20 -30.71
C ALA A 288 5.20 -4.22 -31.57
N PRO A 289 5.66 -3.86 -32.79
CA PRO A 289 6.54 -4.72 -33.57
C PRO A 289 7.83 -4.95 -32.78
N GLU A 290 8.33 -6.19 -32.74
CA GLU A 290 9.69 -6.45 -32.32
C GLU A 290 10.62 -5.68 -33.27
N SER A 291 11.23 -4.59 -32.78
CA SER A 291 12.34 -3.97 -33.49
C SER A 291 13.52 -4.95 -33.40
N ALA A 292 13.81 -5.59 -34.54
CA ALA A 292 14.94 -6.48 -34.78
C ALA A 292 16.29 -5.79 -34.53
#